data_AF-A0A7J5DVY1-F1
#
_entry.id   AF-A0A7J5DVY1-F1
#
_cell.length_a   1.000
_cell.length_b   1.000
_cell.length_c   1.000
_cell.angle_alpha   90.00
_cell.angle_beta   90.00
_cell.angle_gamma   90.00
#
_symmetry.space_group_name_H-M   'P 1'
#
loop_
_entity.id
_entity.type
_entity.pdbx_description
1 polymer ?
#
loop_
_entity_poly.entity_id
_entity_poly.type
_entity_poly.pdbx_seq_one_letter_code
_entity_poly.pdbx_strand_id
1 'polypeptide(L)' 'MADYLTPEEASSRLPFGNADWIRMQLRAGRLRGSKIAGRWLVEASAIAEMVEAGSNSTARRRRRRAS' A
#
# COMPACT_ATOMS: atom_id res chain seq x y z
N MET A 1 -13.49 -5.30 12.41
CA MET A 1 -12.16 -5.49 13.01
C MET A 1 -11.17 -4.86 12.04
N ALA A 2 -10.35 -3.89 12.44
CA ALA A 2 -9.30 -3.37 11.56
C ALA A 2 -8.11 -4.33 11.63
N ASP A 3 -7.85 -5.07 10.54
CA ASP A 3 -6.68 -5.92 10.42
C ASP A 3 -5.45 -5.03 10.20
N TYR A 4 -4.50 -5.10 11.13
CA TYR A 4 -3.23 -4.39 11.04
C TYR A 4 -2.14 -5.34 10.59
N LEU A 5 -1.35 -4.91 9.60
CA LEU A 5 -0.24 -5.66 9.05
C LEU A 5 1.07 -4.95 9.36
N THR A 6 2.14 -5.72 9.54
CA THR A 6 3.49 -5.17 9.52
C THR A 6 3.89 -4.72 8.11
N PRO A 7 4.87 -3.82 7.95
CA PRO A 7 5.38 -3.42 6.64
C PRO A 7 5.88 -4.61 5.83
N GLU A 8 6.42 -5.63 6.49
CA GLU A 8 6.88 -6.87 5.87
C GLU A 8 5.70 -7.67 5.30
N GLU A 9 4.66 -7.92 6.09
CA GLU A 9 3.46 -8.61 5.62
C GLU A 9 2.71 -7.84 4.52
N ALA A 10 2.63 -6.51 4.68
CA ALA A 10 2.02 -5.66 3.68
C ALA A 10 2.81 -5.64 2.36
N SER A 11 4.14 -5.72 2.43
CA SER A 11 4.98 -5.82 1.23
C SER A 11 4.71 -7.09 0.44
N SER A 12 4.48 -8.23 1.12
CA SER A 12 4.13 -9.49 0.47
C SER A 12 2.76 -9.48 -0.22
N ARG A 13 1.85 -8.59 0.20
CA ARG A 13 0.53 -8.44 -0.44
C ARG A 13 0.53 -7.48 -1.63
N LEU A 14 1.57 -6.67 -1.75
CA LEU A 14 1.73 -5.70 -2.83
C LEU A 14 2.62 -6.34 -3.91
N PRO A 15 2.18 -6.42 -5.18
CA PRO A 15 2.99 -7.01 -6.25
C PRO A 15 4.32 -6.27 -6.50
N PHE A 16 4.42 -5.02 -6.03
CA PHE A 16 5.63 -4.17 -6.12
C PHE A 16 6.00 -3.56 -4.77
N GLY A 17 5.45 -4.08 -3.67
CA GLY A 17 5.61 -3.49 -2.36
C GLY A 17 6.99 -3.74 -1.80
N ASN A 18 7.66 -2.69 -1.35
CA ASN A 18 8.86 -2.79 -0.54
C ASN A 18 8.51 -2.33 0.88
N ALA A 19 8.92 -3.10 1.90
CA ALA A 19 8.72 -2.74 3.30
C ALA A 19 9.27 -1.34 3.64
N ASP A 20 10.40 -0.96 3.04
CA ASP A 20 10.98 0.37 3.26
C ASP A 20 10.16 1.48 2.62
N TRP A 21 9.61 1.22 1.44
CA TRP A 21 8.68 2.13 0.78
C TRP A 21 7.39 2.30 1.60
N ILE A 22 6.85 1.22 2.18
CA ILE A 22 5.67 1.28 3.07
C ILE A 22 5.95 2.13 4.30
N ARG A 23 7.10 1.92 4.96
CA ARG A 23 7.55 2.76 6.09
C ARG A 23 7.67 4.22 5.69
N MET A 24 8.19 4.51 4.50
CA MET A 24 8.29 5.87 3.97
C MET A 24 6.90 6.50 3.76
N GLN A 25 5.94 5.77 3.20
CA GLN A 25 4.57 6.28 3.00
C GLN A 25 3.84 6.52 4.34
N LEU A 26 4.04 5.64 5.33
CA LEU A 26 3.52 5.80 6.68
C LEU A 26 4.11 7.05 7.35
N ARG A 27 5.44 7.24 7.25
CA ARG A 27 6.10 8.46 7.75
C ARG A 27 5.62 9.73 7.04
N ALA A 28 5.31 9.65 5.75
CA ALA A 28 4.78 10.75 4.97
C ALA A 28 3.29 11.03 5.21
N GLY A 29 2.59 10.22 6.02
CA GLY A 29 1.15 10.35 6.26
C GLY A 29 0.28 10.03 5.05
N ARG A 30 0.84 9.39 4.02
CA ARG A 30 0.12 9.04 2.78
C ARG A 30 -0.59 7.69 2.86
N LEU A 31 -0.17 6.85 3.80
CA LEU A 31 -0.74 5.53 4.02
C LEU A 31 -1.40 5.49 5.40
N ARG A 32 -2.59 4.87 5.48
CA ARG A 32 -3.29 4.69 6.74
C ARG A 32 -2.59 3.62 7.58
N GLY A 33 -2.02 4.06 8.69
CA GLY A 33 -1.38 3.19 9.66
C GLY A 33 -0.93 3.95 10.89
N SER A 34 -0.53 3.21 11.90
CA SER A 34 -0.13 3.73 13.20
C SER A 34 1.11 3.03 13.71
N LYS A 35 1.91 3.75 14.49
CA LYS A 35 3.04 3.16 15.21
C LYS A 35 2.56 2.63 16.54
N ILE A 36 2.46 1.31 16.69
CA ILE A 36 1.97 0.63 17.89
C ILE A 36 3.13 -0.17 18.50
N ALA A 37 3.37 0.00 19.80
CA ALA A 37 4.46 -0.70 20.53
C ALA A 37 5.84 -0.60 19.84
N GLY A 38 6.16 0.57 19.27
CA GLY A 38 7.43 0.81 18.59
C GLY A 38 7.51 0.27 17.15
N ARG A 39 6.50 -0.47 16.69
CA ARG A 39 6.43 -1.04 15.35
C ARG A 39 5.46 -0.25 14.49
N TRP A 40 5.84 -0.01 13.24
CA TRP A 40 4.90 0.53 12.25
C TRP A 40 3.91 -0.55 11.89
N LEU A 41 2.62 -0.22 11.87
CA LEU A 41 1.55 -1.09 11.42
C LEU A 41 0.69 -0.33 10.41
N VAL A 42 0.27 -1.02 9.36
CA VAL A 42 -0.58 -0.48 8.30
C VAL A 42 -1.93 -1.19 8.32
N GLU A 43 -3.01 -0.48 8.05
CA GLU A 43 -4.31 -1.14 7.88
C GLU A 43 -4.31 -1.98 6.59
N ALA A 44 -4.77 -3.23 6.70
CA ALA A 44 -4.90 -4.13 5.56
C ALA A 44 -5.80 -3.55 4.46
N SER A 45 -6.87 -2.84 4.84
CA SER A 45 -7.77 -2.16 3.90
C SER A 45 -7.05 -1.09 3.08
N ALA A 46 -6.17 -0.31 3.71
CA ALA A 46 -5.39 0.71 3.01
C ALA A 46 -4.47 0.09 1.96
N ILE A 47 -3.90 -1.09 2.24
CA ILE A 47 -3.09 -1.84 1.27
C ILE A 47 -3.96 -2.32 0.10
N ALA A 48 -5.15 -2.87 0.37
CA ALA A 48 -6.07 -3.31 -0.67
C ALA A 48 -6.50 -2.16 -1.59
N GLU A 49 -6.90 -1.02 -1.03
CA GLU A 49 -7.24 0.19 -1.79
C GLU A 49 -6.09 0.64 -2.69
N MET A 50 -4.85 0.56 -2.21
CA MET A 50 -3.67 0.94 -2.96
C MET A 50 -3.39 -0.01 -4.14
N VAL A 51 -3.59 -1.32 -3.94
CA VAL A 51 -3.48 -2.34 -5.00
C VAL A 51 -4.53 -2.07 -6.09
N GLU A 52 -5.78 -1.82 -5.70
CA GLU A 52 -6.86 -1.49 -6.62
C GLU A 52 -6.57 -0.20 -7.41
N ALA A 53 -6.11 0.85 -6.72
CA ALA A 53 -5.73 2.12 -7.35
C ALA A 53 -4.56 1.97 -8.34
N GLY A 54 -3.55 1.19 -8.00
CA GLY A 54 -2.40 0.91 -8.86
C GLY A 54 -2.78 0.10 -10.11
N SER A 55 -3.67 -0.88 -9.95
CA SER A 55 -4.18 -1.69 -11.06
C SER A 55 -4.99 -0.85 -12.06
N ASN A 56 -5.86 0.04 -11.55
CA ASN A 56 -6.71 0.89 -12.38
C ASN A 56 -5.91 1.96 -13.16
N SER A 57 -4.83 2.46 -12.57
CA SER A 57 -3.90 3.41 -13.20
C SER A 57 -3.20 2.82 -14.44
N THR A 58 -2.86 1.53 -14.38
CA THR A 58 -2.18 0.81 -15.47
C THR A 58 -3.14 0.53 -16.63
N ALA A 59 -4.39 0.16 -16.33
CA ALA A 59 -5.42 -0.08 -17.34
C ALA A 59 -5.77 1.19 -18.14
N ARG A 60 -5.86 2.35 -17.47
CA ARG A 60 -6.18 3.63 -18.12
C ARG A 60 -5.09 4.10 -19.08
N ARG A 61 -3.81 3.84 -18.75
CA ARG A 61 -2.67 4.22 -19.60
C ARG A 61 -2.60 3.41 -20.90
N ARG A 62 -3.00 2.13 -20.86
CA ARG A 62 -2.99 1.24 -22.04
C ARG A 62 -4.01 1.67 -23.10
N ARG A 63 -5.18 2.17 -22.70
CA ARG A 63 -6.20 2.69 -23.64
C ARG A 63 -5.72 3.91 -24.43
N ARG A 64 -4.97 4.82 -23.82
CA ARG A 64 -4.50 6.06 -24.48
C ARG A 64 -3.44 5.86 -25.57
N ARG A 65 -2.77 4.70 -25.62
CA ARG A 65 -1.79 4.38 -26.68
C ARG A 65 -2.39 3.61 -27.85
N ALA A 66 -3.65 3.18 -27.74
CA ALA A 66 -4.36 2.44 -28.78
C ALA A 66 -5.32 3.36 -29.58
N SER A 67 -5.12 4.68 -29.51
CA SER A 67 -5.89 5.70 -30.21
C SER A 67 -4.97 6.52 -31.11
#